data_AF-A0A3L7A1Z3-F1
#
_entry.id   AF-A0A3L7A1Z3-F1
#
_cell.length_a   1.000
_cell.length_b   1.000
_cell.length_c   1.000
_cell.angle_alpha   90.00
_cell.angle_beta   90.00
_cell.angle_gamma   90.00
#
_symmetry.space_group_name_H-M   'P 1'
#
loop_
_entity.id
_entity.type
_entity.pdbx_description
1 polymer ?
#
loop_
_entity_poly.entity_id
_entity_poly.type
_entity_poly.pdbx_seq_one_letter_code
_entity_poly.pdbx_strand_id
1 'polypeptide(L)'
;MPLLLQSGDHPEPDPHGPDSGGRARRRDRLLPLAPRNARVIARSTDDIPRNRAILVAALGGEGGGVLADWIATAIRRAGLLCQTTSIPGVAQRTGATTYYLEYCEIPIDELGDRRVVFALTPVPGDVDVMVASELVEAARAVQNGYVTADRTTLIASSHRVYATSEKIAMEDGRFDPARALKAAHDLSHRAVIFDMERAAEEAGTVINAVLLGALAGSRALPIDPAHFEAAIEAGGKGVAASKRGFMLGLAAARGEAIGAAAAPAEPLRPGTGAAPLAGFPVETRFVIGHGHARACDYQDAAYGETYLERVRDLLALDRALNGATRGWRLTIEGARNLALRMTYEDVIRVADLKTRAERFATVRAETRAQADQLLHVTEYLKPGLEEVCAVLPPRLGDRLLAWARRRGIEHRLHVGLHVRSDTVSGFLLMRLLARMRRLRRGSWRFAQESALTARWYEAVLAAARIDYDFGVAVADAATLVKGYSGTYRRGLRNFDLLFDEVVKPAIAAGRSAAPEVAEARRAAVADPDSDALDAVIARHRAERDTARLPHAMPA
;
A
#
# COMPACT_ATOMS: atom_id res chain seq x y z
N MET A 1 24.41 6.63 -14.83
CA MET A 1 24.04 5.55 -15.78
C MET A 1 23.07 4.63 -15.09
N PRO A 2 21.82 4.49 -15.55
CA PRO A 2 20.90 3.49 -15.01
C PRO A 2 21.10 2.15 -15.75
N LEU A 3 21.32 1.09 -14.98
CA LEU A 3 21.32 -0.30 -15.44
C LEU A 3 19.89 -0.69 -15.83
N LEU A 4 19.72 -1.17 -17.07
CA LEU A 4 18.54 -1.90 -17.52
C LEU A 4 18.53 -3.31 -16.90
N LEU A 5 17.44 -3.67 -16.24
CA LEU A 5 17.12 -5.05 -15.87
C LEU A 5 16.48 -5.73 -17.08
N GLN A 6 17.16 -6.76 -17.60
CA GLN A 6 16.63 -7.70 -18.60
C GLN A 6 15.64 -8.66 -17.93
N SER A 7 14.40 -8.73 -18.43
CA SER A 7 13.45 -9.79 -18.12
C SER A 7 13.37 -10.75 -19.31
N GLY A 8 13.79 -11.99 -19.11
CA GLY A 8 13.67 -13.08 -20.07
C GLY A 8 12.29 -13.76 -20.05
N ASP A 9 11.99 -14.37 -21.19
CA ASP A 9 11.09 -15.50 -21.47
C ASP A 9 9.57 -15.33 -21.34
N HIS A 10 8.96 -14.87 -22.44
CA HIS A 10 7.71 -15.45 -22.97
C HIS A 10 7.72 -15.44 -24.51
N PRO A 11 7.07 -16.42 -25.17
CA PRO A 11 7.35 -16.82 -26.55
C PRO A 11 6.73 -15.88 -27.61
N GLU A 12 7.53 -15.54 -28.62
CA GLU A 12 7.14 -14.76 -29.81
C GLU A 12 6.20 -15.54 -30.76
N PRO A 13 5.26 -14.87 -31.45
CA PRO A 13 4.62 -15.41 -32.64
C PRO A 13 5.42 -15.11 -33.91
N ASP A 14 5.56 -16.16 -34.72
CA ASP A 14 6.29 -16.34 -35.98
C ASP A 14 6.09 -15.23 -37.06
N PRO A 15 7.15 -14.67 -37.69
CA PRO A 15 7.04 -13.66 -38.74
C PRO A 15 7.31 -14.26 -40.13
N HIS A 16 6.28 -14.75 -40.82
CA HIS A 16 6.38 -15.07 -42.25
C HIS A 16 5.20 -14.50 -43.05
N GLY A 17 5.50 -13.48 -43.85
CA GLY A 17 4.68 -12.94 -44.95
C GLY A 17 5.60 -12.22 -45.96
N PRO A 18 5.36 -12.31 -47.28
CA PRO A 18 6.45 -12.49 -48.25
C PRO A 18 7.02 -11.21 -48.85
N ASP A 19 8.27 -11.37 -49.32
CA ASP A 19 9.09 -10.50 -50.14
C ASP A 19 8.37 -9.82 -51.32
N SER A 20 8.63 -8.51 -51.48
CA SER A 20 8.84 -7.93 -52.81
C SER A 20 9.91 -6.84 -52.76
N GLY A 21 11.05 -7.14 -53.37
CA GLY A 21 12.23 -6.29 -53.39
C GLY A 21 12.19 -5.17 -54.44
N GLY A 22 12.91 -4.09 -54.15
CA GLY A 22 13.22 -3.02 -55.10
C GLY A 22 14.33 -2.11 -54.57
N ARG A 23 15.58 -2.37 -55.00
CA ARG A 23 16.82 -1.65 -54.64
C ARG A 23 16.80 -0.16 -55.07
N ALA A 24 17.38 0.74 -54.27
CA ALA A 24 18.37 1.73 -54.76
C ALA A 24 19.04 2.59 -53.65
N ARG A 25 20.32 2.26 -53.41
CA ARG A 25 21.51 3.09 -53.08
C ARG A 25 21.33 4.50 -52.47
N ARG A 26 21.89 4.63 -51.26
CA ARG A 26 22.37 5.88 -50.61
C ARG A 26 23.24 6.72 -51.54
N ARG A 27 22.98 8.03 -51.57
CA ARG A 27 23.95 9.09 -51.88
C ARG A 27 23.76 10.20 -50.85
N ASP A 28 24.76 10.37 -50.01
CA ASP A 28 24.89 11.50 -49.10
C ASP A 28 24.97 12.81 -49.90
N ARG A 29 24.03 13.73 -49.63
CA ARG A 29 24.16 15.14 -50.00
C ARG A 29 24.03 15.96 -48.72
N LEU A 30 25.18 16.42 -48.23
CA LEU A 30 25.30 17.53 -47.29
C LEU A 30 24.61 18.75 -47.89
N LEU A 31 23.58 19.27 -47.21
CA LEU A 31 22.99 20.57 -47.50
C LEU A 31 23.92 21.68 -46.95
N PRO A 32 24.13 22.79 -47.67
CA PRO A 32 25.05 23.84 -47.26
C PRO A 32 24.48 24.65 -46.09
N LEU A 33 25.34 24.90 -45.09
CA LEU A 33 25.10 25.83 -43.98
C LEU A 33 24.85 27.25 -44.51
N ALA A 34 23.76 27.86 -44.07
CA ALA A 34 23.42 29.25 -44.37
C ALA A 34 24.47 30.22 -43.77
N PRO A 35 24.66 31.41 -44.38
CA PRO A 35 25.77 32.30 -44.02
C PRO A 35 25.65 32.84 -42.59
N ARG A 36 26.76 32.69 -41.85
CA ARG A 36 27.06 33.40 -40.61
C ARG A 36 27.08 34.89 -40.90
N ASN A 37 26.01 35.62 -40.55
CA ASN A 37 26.01 37.05 -40.15
C ASN A 37 24.59 37.62 -39.98
N ALA A 38 23.65 36.85 -39.42
CA ALA A 38 22.48 37.45 -38.78
C ALA A 38 22.90 37.78 -37.34
N ARG A 39 23.08 39.08 -37.04
CA ARG A 39 23.16 39.57 -35.65
C ARG A 39 21.88 39.13 -34.94
N VAL A 40 21.96 38.06 -34.14
CA VAL A 40 20.95 37.76 -33.12
C VAL A 40 21.08 38.89 -32.11
N ILE A 41 20.21 39.88 -32.22
CA ILE A 41 19.98 40.83 -31.14
C ILE A 41 19.39 39.99 -30.02
N ALA A 42 20.20 39.62 -29.03
CA ALA A 42 19.72 39.08 -27.78
C ALA A 42 18.86 40.16 -27.13
N ARG A 43 17.54 40.09 -27.37
CA ARG A 43 16.58 40.81 -26.53
C ARG A 43 16.69 40.21 -25.13
N SER A 44 16.60 41.08 -24.11
CA SER A 44 16.57 40.68 -22.71
C SER A 44 15.64 39.48 -22.51
N THR A 45 16.08 38.49 -21.72
CA THR A 45 15.27 37.35 -21.26
C THR A 45 14.06 37.78 -20.43
N ASP A 46 13.96 39.06 -20.06
CA ASP A 46 12.84 39.60 -19.28
C ASP A 46 11.54 39.80 -20.07
N ASP A 47 11.54 39.55 -21.39
CA ASP A 47 10.40 39.80 -22.29
C ASP A 47 9.86 38.52 -22.97
N ILE A 48 10.29 37.35 -22.49
CA ILE A 48 9.75 36.05 -22.92
C ILE A 48 8.49 35.77 -22.07
N PRO A 49 7.32 35.54 -22.70
CA PRO A 49 6.10 35.16 -21.98
C PRO A 49 6.39 33.97 -21.08
N ARG A 50 6.20 34.11 -19.77
CA ARG A 50 6.43 33.01 -18.85
C ARG A 50 5.28 32.03 -18.98
N ASN A 51 5.52 30.93 -19.69
CA ASN A 51 4.62 29.79 -19.62
C ASN A 51 4.56 29.30 -18.18
N ARG A 52 3.38 28.87 -17.76
CA ARG A 52 3.14 28.33 -16.42
C ARG A 52 2.83 26.86 -16.51
N ALA A 53 3.55 26.07 -15.73
CA ALA A 53 3.45 24.64 -15.68
C ALA A 53 2.56 24.18 -14.52
N ILE A 54 1.55 23.37 -14.84
CA ILE A 54 0.65 22.74 -13.87
C ILE A 54 0.81 21.23 -14.01
N LEU A 55 1.07 20.55 -12.91
CA LEU A 55 1.10 19.09 -12.86
C LEU A 55 0.00 18.59 -11.93
N VAL A 56 -0.82 17.67 -12.42
CA VAL A 56 -1.88 17.01 -11.65
C VAL A 56 -1.53 15.54 -11.51
N ALA A 57 -1.42 15.03 -10.27
CA ALA A 57 -1.33 13.60 -9.96
C ALA A 57 -2.64 13.14 -9.31
N ALA A 58 -3.36 12.25 -9.99
CA ALA A 58 -4.63 11.72 -9.50
C ALA A 58 -4.65 10.18 -9.51
N LEU A 59 -5.24 9.57 -8.48
CA LEU A 59 -5.43 8.13 -8.46
C LEU A 59 -6.53 7.73 -9.47
N GLY A 60 -6.44 6.49 -9.96
CA GLY A 60 -7.41 5.98 -10.92
C GLY A 60 -8.83 5.96 -10.33
N GLY A 61 -9.76 6.63 -11.00
CA GLY A 61 -11.17 6.72 -10.58
C GLY A 61 -11.57 8.04 -9.92
N GLU A 62 -10.62 8.91 -9.61
CA GLU A 62 -10.87 10.21 -8.93
C GLU A 62 -11.19 11.36 -9.89
N GLY A 63 -11.25 11.07 -11.19
CA GLY A 63 -11.59 12.07 -12.20
C GLY A 63 -10.47 13.05 -12.52
N GLY A 64 -9.20 12.63 -12.42
CA GLY A 64 -8.04 13.47 -12.77
C GLY A 64 -8.07 14.02 -14.20
N GLY A 65 -8.55 13.23 -15.18
CA GLY A 65 -8.71 13.72 -16.55
C GLY A 65 -9.78 14.80 -16.66
N VAL A 66 -10.90 14.63 -15.93
CA VAL A 66 -11.96 15.64 -15.84
C VAL A 66 -11.44 16.91 -15.17
N LEU A 67 -10.60 16.78 -14.13
CA LEU A 67 -9.93 17.92 -13.48
C LEU A 67 -9.05 18.68 -14.48
N ALA A 68 -8.18 17.98 -15.21
CA ALA A 68 -7.30 18.58 -16.20
C ALA A 68 -8.11 19.29 -17.31
N ASP A 69 -9.19 18.67 -17.81
CA ASP A 69 -10.06 19.27 -18.81
C ASP A 69 -10.77 20.52 -18.28
N TRP A 70 -11.23 20.52 -17.02
CA TRP A 70 -11.82 21.71 -16.39
C TRP A 70 -10.81 22.84 -16.23
N ILE A 71 -9.58 22.55 -15.82
CA ILE A 71 -8.50 23.55 -15.71
C ILE A 71 -8.21 24.14 -17.10
N ALA A 72 -7.99 23.31 -18.11
CA ALA A 72 -7.72 23.76 -19.47
C ALA A 72 -8.88 24.59 -20.05
N THR A 73 -10.12 24.18 -19.77
CA THR A 73 -11.33 24.92 -20.18
C THR A 73 -11.42 26.27 -19.49
N ALA A 74 -11.13 26.35 -18.18
CA ALA A 74 -11.11 27.60 -17.44
C ALA A 74 -10.05 28.56 -18.00
N ILE A 75 -8.84 28.06 -18.27
CA ILE A 75 -7.74 28.83 -18.88
C ILE A 75 -8.14 29.37 -20.25
N ARG A 76 -8.70 28.52 -21.13
CA ARG A 76 -9.15 28.96 -22.47
C ARG A 76 -10.30 29.97 -22.40
N ARG A 77 -11.22 29.81 -21.45
CA ARG A 77 -12.30 30.77 -21.21
C ARG A 77 -11.81 32.12 -20.72
N ALA A 78 -10.66 32.16 -20.06
CA ALA A 78 -9.96 33.40 -19.70
C ALA A 78 -9.19 34.03 -20.87
N GLY A 79 -9.32 33.49 -22.09
CA GLY A 79 -8.66 34.02 -23.30
C GLY A 79 -7.19 33.63 -23.45
N LEU A 80 -6.71 32.62 -22.72
CA LEU A 80 -5.31 32.20 -22.70
C LEU A 80 -5.06 30.93 -23.54
N LEU A 81 -3.87 30.83 -24.14
CA LEU A 81 -3.42 29.59 -24.81
C LEU A 81 -3.07 28.53 -23.77
N CYS A 82 -3.56 27.29 -23.96
CA CYS A 82 -3.29 26.17 -23.07
C CYS A 82 -3.15 24.84 -23.82
N GLN A 83 -2.10 24.09 -23.48
CA GLN A 83 -1.84 22.73 -23.91
C GLN A 83 -1.96 21.76 -22.72
N THR A 84 -2.38 20.53 -23.03
CA THR A 84 -2.51 19.45 -22.05
C THR A 84 -1.90 18.16 -22.60
N THR A 85 -1.12 17.46 -21.79
CA THR A 85 -0.66 16.09 -22.06
C THR A 85 -0.95 15.21 -20.84
N SER A 86 -0.93 13.89 -21.03
CA SER A 86 -1.14 12.96 -19.93
C SER A 86 -0.29 11.72 -20.09
N ILE A 87 0.20 11.19 -18.97
CA ILE A 87 0.90 9.91 -18.90
C ILE A 87 0.02 8.99 -18.05
N PRO A 88 -0.65 7.99 -18.64
CA PRO A 88 -1.46 7.06 -17.88
C PRO A 88 -0.55 6.28 -16.91
N GLY A 89 -0.99 6.16 -15.66
CA GLY A 89 -0.36 5.22 -14.73
C GLY A 89 -0.56 3.80 -15.24
N VAL A 90 0.51 3.00 -15.30
CA VAL A 90 0.39 1.56 -15.56
C VAL A 90 -0.42 0.93 -14.43
N ALA A 91 -1.60 0.40 -14.79
CA ALA A 91 -2.60 -0.28 -13.95
C ALA A 91 -3.22 0.54 -12.80
N GLN A 92 -4.52 0.30 -12.56
CA GLN A 92 -5.20 0.83 -11.37
C GLN A 92 -4.39 0.46 -10.12
N ARG A 93 -3.90 1.49 -9.40
CA ARG A 93 -3.34 1.43 -8.03
C ARG A 93 -1.86 1.08 -7.88
N THR A 94 -1.05 1.17 -8.95
CA THR A 94 0.43 1.13 -8.87
C THR A 94 1.10 2.50 -9.02
N GLY A 95 0.36 3.52 -9.45
CA GLY A 95 0.78 4.93 -9.45
C GLY A 95 -0.38 5.84 -9.89
N ALA A 96 -0.27 7.15 -9.63
CA ALA A 96 -1.21 8.14 -10.16
C ALA A 96 -1.06 8.28 -11.69
N THR A 97 -2.18 8.59 -12.36
CA THR A 97 -2.11 9.18 -13.70
C THR A 97 -1.70 10.63 -13.55
N THR A 98 -0.69 11.04 -14.30
CA THR A 98 -0.24 12.43 -14.32
C THR A 98 -0.78 13.17 -15.53
N TYR A 99 -1.30 14.37 -15.31
CA TYR A 99 -1.75 15.29 -16.34
C TYR A 99 -0.90 16.54 -16.26
N TYR A 100 -0.24 16.88 -17.35
CA TYR A 100 0.60 18.06 -17.46
C TYR A 100 -0.12 19.11 -18.30
N LEU A 101 -0.24 20.31 -17.77
CA LEU A 101 -0.79 21.44 -18.49
C LEU A 101 0.23 22.56 -18.51
N GLU A 102 0.29 23.26 -19.63
CA GLU A 102 1.09 24.45 -19.77
C GLU A 102 0.27 25.52 -20.44
N TYR A 103 0.34 26.75 -19.94
CA TYR A 103 -0.40 27.87 -20.52
C TYR A 103 0.45 29.13 -20.57
N CYS A 104 0.14 29.99 -21.54
CA CYS A 104 0.77 31.29 -21.68
C CYS A 104 -0.04 32.31 -20.88
N GLU A 105 0.61 33.10 -20.02
CA GLU A 105 -0.04 34.15 -19.25
C GLU A 105 -0.51 35.34 -20.10
N ILE A 106 -0.01 35.47 -21.33
CA ILE A 106 -0.41 36.54 -22.25
C ILE A 106 -1.73 36.15 -22.96
N PRO A 107 -2.77 37.00 -22.90
CA PRO A 107 -4.01 36.83 -23.66
C PRO A 107 -3.78 36.65 -25.17
N ILE A 108 -4.62 35.83 -25.80
CA ILE A 108 -4.49 35.47 -27.23
C ILE A 108 -4.52 36.71 -28.14
N ASP A 109 -5.35 37.69 -27.81
CA ASP A 109 -5.49 38.96 -28.52
C ASP A 109 -4.27 39.89 -28.37
N GLU A 110 -3.47 39.69 -27.31
CA GLU A 110 -2.24 40.45 -27.05
C GLU A 110 -0.97 39.79 -27.63
N LEU A 111 -1.07 38.54 -28.14
CA LEU A 111 0.09 37.81 -28.65
C LEU A 111 0.68 38.39 -29.95
N GLY A 112 -0.14 39.04 -30.79
CA GLY A 112 0.27 39.48 -32.12
C GLY A 112 0.87 38.33 -32.95
N ASP A 113 2.07 38.52 -33.49
CA ASP A 113 2.79 37.51 -34.28
C ASP A 113 3.65 36.54 -33.44
N ARG A 114 3.62 36.64 -32.10
CA ARG A 114 4.43 35.78 -31.21
C ARG A 114 3.98 34.33 -31.31
N ARG A 115 4.92 33.40 -31.52
CA ARG A 115 4.64 31.95 -31.46
C ARG A 115 4.98 31.40 -30.08
N VAL A 116 3.96 30.86 -29.40
CA VAL A 116 4.13 30.17 -28.12
C VAL A 116 4.47 28.70 -28.37
N VAL A 117 5.47 28.19 -27.65
CA VAL A 117 5.84 26.77 -27.65
C VAL A 117 5.68 26.25 -26.24
N PHE A 118 4.98 25.12 -26.09
CA PHE A 118 4.77 24.44 -24.81
C PHE A 118 5.59 23.16 -24.75
N ALA A 119 6.10 22.82 -23.57
CA ALA A 119 6.65 21.51 -23.31
C ALA A 119 5.55 20.44 -23.33
N LEU A 120 5.96 19.19 -23.59
CA LEU A 120 5.06 18.03 -23.58
C LEU A 120 5.10 17.25 -22.26
N THR A 121 6.06 17.57 -21.38
CA THR A 121 6.34 16.84 -20.14
C THR A 121 6.80 17.81 -19.06
N PRO A 122 6.43 17.57 -17.79
CA PRO A 122 6.89 18.39 -16.68
C PRO A 122 8.40 18.24 -16.48
N VAL A 123 9.06 19.35 -16.15
CA VAL A 123 10.48 19.38 -15.80
C VAL A 123 10.61 19.56 -14.28
N PRO A 124 11.35 18.68 -13.57
CA PRO A 124 11.64 18.89 -12.15
C PRO A 124 12.26 20.27 -11.91
N GLY A 125 11.78 20.99 -10.89
CA GLY A 125 12.15 22.37 -10.59
C GLY A 125 11.44 23.46 -11.41
N ASP A 126 10.64 23.09 -12.42
CA ASP A 126 9.96 24.03 -13.32
C ASP A 126 8.44 23.85 -13.29
N VAL A 127 7.87 23.39 -12.18
CA VAL A 127 6.43 23.26 -11.97
C VAL A 127 5.94 24.40 -11.07
N ASP A 128 5.07 25.26 -11.59
CA ASP A 128 4.50 26.39 -10.84
C ASP A 128 3.37 25.94 -9.90
N VAL A 129 2.54 24.98 -10.33
CA VAL A 129 1.45 24.43 -9.53
C VAL A 129 1.46 22.90 -9.57
N MET A 130 1.53 22.27 -8.40
CA MET A 130 1.37 20.84 -8.24
C MET A 130 0.02 20.56 -7.56
N VAL A 131 -0.83 19.76 -8.20
CA VAL A 131 -2.11 19.29 -7.66
C VAL A 131 -2.02 17.79 -7.42
N ALA A 132 -2.20 17.34 -6.18
CA ALA A 132 -2.17 15.93 -5.83
C ALA A 132 -3.49 15.52 -5.16
N SER A 133 -4.14 14.48 -5.66
CA SER A 133 -5.40 14.04 -5.07
C SER A 133 -5.23 13.37 -3.70
N GLU A 134 -4.03 12.90 -3.34
CA GLU A 134 -3.75 12.18 -2.10
C GLU A 134 -2.34 12.53 -1.56
N LEU A 135 -2.10 12.31 -0.26
CA LEU A 135 -0.89 12.76 0.44
C LEU A 135 0.41 12.06 -0.02
N VAL A 136 0.36 10.75 -0.31
CA VAL A 136 1.52 10.00 -0.84
C VAL A 136 1.86 10.45 -2.26
N GLU A 137 0.86 10.82 -3.08
CA GLU A 137 1.13 11.43 -4.39
C GLU A 137 1.83 12.78 -4.26
N ALA A 138 1.42 13.61 -3.28
CA ALA A 138 2.12 14.84 -2.96
C ALA A 138 3.57 14.58 -2.51
N ALA A 139 3.77 13.62 -1.60
CA ALA A 139 5.11 13.23 -1.13
C ALA A 139 6.00 12.68 -2.25
N ARG A 140 5.43 11.94 -3.20
CA ARG A 140 6.15 11.45 -4.38
C ARG A 140 6.53 12.58 -5.32
N ALA A 141 5.65 13.55 -5.54
CA ALA A 141 5.96 14.73 -6.34
C ALA A 141 7.10 15.57 -5.73
N VAL A 142 7.11 15.70 -4.40
CA VAL A 142 8.23 16.28 -3.64
C VAL A 142 9.52 15.49 -3.86
N GLN A 143 9.49 14.16 -3.70
CA GLN A 143 10.67 13.30 -3.91
C GLN A 143 11.21 13.38 -5.34
N ASN A 144 10.34 13.50 -6.34
CA ASN A 144 10.71 13.59 -7.74
C ASN A 144 11.16 15.00 -8.18
N GLY A 145 11.16 15.99 -7.26
CA GLY A 145 11.57 17.36 -7.54
C GLY A 145 10.56 18.19 -8.33
N TYR A 146 9.29 17.76 -8.41
CA TYR A 146 8.21 18.56 -9.02
C TYR A 146 7.63 19.59 -8.06
N VAL A 147 8.02 19.57 -6.79
CA VAL A 147 7.62 20.56 -5.79
C VAL A 147 8.89 21.17 -5.22
N THR A 148 9.03 22.49 -5.34
CA THR A 148 10.18 23.22 -4.82
C THR A 148 9.77 24.45 -3.99
N ALA A 149 10.59 24.76 -2.99
CA ALA A 149 10.31 25.81 -2.01
C ALA A 149 10.40 27.24 -2.60
N ASP A 150 11.07 27.40 -3.74
CA ASP A 150 11.27 28.68 -4.41
C ASP A 150 10.13 29.05 -5.37
N ARG A 151 9.28 28.09 -5.77
CA ARG A 151 8.32 28.30 -6.86
C ARG A 151 6.96 27.66 -6.68
N THR A 152 6.91 26.40 -6.26
CA THR A 152 5.71 25.59 -6.47
C THR A 152 4.62 25.88 -5.44
N THR A 153 3.42 26.21 -5.90
CA THR A 153 2.21 26.09 -5.07
C THR A 153 1.71 24.65 -5.11
N LEU A 154 1.77 23.96 -3.98
CA LEU A 154 1.26 22.61 -3.78
C LEU A 154 -0.19 22.67 -3.28
N ILE A 155 -1.08 21.96 -3.95
CA ILE A 155 -2.48 21.76 -3.57
C ILE A 155 -2.68 20.25 -3.42
N ALA A 156 -2.92 19.78 -2.21
CA ALA A 156 -3.02 18.35 -1.96
C ALA A 156 -4.09 17.98 -0.93
N SER A 157 -4.69 16.81 -1.09
CA SER A 157 -5.52 16.25 -0.03
C SER A 157 -4.66 15.58 1.05
N SER A 158 -5.01 15.76 2.33
CA SER A 158 -4.32 15.10 3.46
C SER A 158 -4.79 13.67 3.70
N HIS A 159 -5.86 13.23 3.04
CA HIS A 159 -6.40 11.89 3.22
C HIS A 159 -5.41 10.82 2.75
N ARG A 160 -5.62 9.58 3.20
CA ARG A 160 -4.75 8.44 2.90
C ARG A 160 -5.53 7.32 2.24
N VAL A 161 -5.04 6.87 1.09
CA VAL A 161 -5.44 5.61 0.47
C VAL A 161 -4.23 4.70 0.41
N TYR A 162 -4.20 3.67 1.25
CA TYR A 162 -3.05 2.77 1.32
C TYR A 162 -2.77 2.09 -0.03
N ALA A 163 -1.56 2.33 -0.55
CA ALA A 163 -1.09 1.75 -1.80
C ALA A 163 -0.93 0.23 -1.68
N THR A 164 -0.94 -0.46 -2.83
CA THR A 164 -0.74 -1.91 -2.86
C THR A 164 0.59 -2.30 -2.22
N SER A 165 1.65 -1.53 -2.49
CA SER A 165 2.97 -1.71 -1.87
C SER A 165 2.92 -1.68 -0.34
N GLU A 166 2.18 -0.75 0.25
CA GLU A 166 2.01 -0.65 1.70
C GLU A 166 1.26 -1.86 2.28
N LYS A 167 0.26 -2.37 1.54
CA LYS A 167 -0.56 -3.52 1.96
C LYS A 167 0.18 -4.85 1.85
N ILE A 168 1.05 -5.00 0.85
CA ILE A 168 1.76 -6.26 0.61
C ILE A 168 3.06 -6.38 1.42
N ALA A 169 3.68 -5.25 1.80
CA ALA A 169 4.93 -5.20 2.58
C ALA A 169 4.90 -6.13 3.78
N MET A 170 5.96 -6.93 4.01
CA MET A 170 5.98 -7.96 5.06
C MET A 170 5.80 -7.42 6.49
N GLU A 171 6.19 -6.17 6.72
CA GLU A 171 6.03 -5.46 8.00
C GLU A 171 4.96 -4.35 7.91
N ASP A 172 5.06 -3.33 8.76
CA ASP A 172 4.29 -2.11 8.58
C ASP A 172 4.81 -1.35 7.36
N GLY A 173 4.16 -1.58 6.21
CA GLY A 173 4.48 -0.90 4.96
C GLY A 173 3.93 0.51 4.86
N ARG A 174 3.21 1.01 5.87
CA ARG A 174 2.56 2.31 5.80
C ARG A 174 3.57 3.44 5.72
N PHE A 175 3.37 4.37 4.79
CA PHE A 175 4.10 5.64 4.81
C PHE A 175 3.73 6.44 6.05
N ASP A 176 4.71 7.08 6.68
CA ASP A 176 4.50 8.01 7.79
C ASP A 176 3.78 9.28 7.28
N PRO A 177 2.49 9.48 7.63
CA PRO A 177 1.72 10.62 7.17
C PRO A 177 2.25 11.94 7.75
N ALA A 178 2.78 11.94 8.97
CA ALA A 178 3.30 13.15 9.60
C ALA A 178 4.58 13.61 8.90
N ARG A 179 5.47 12.67 8.56
CA ARG A 179 6.68 12.96 7.78
C ARG A 179 6.34 13.44 6.36
N ALA A 180 5.37 12.83 5.70
CA ALA A 180 4.91 13.23 4.37
C ALA A 180 4.32 14.64 4.38
N LEU A 181 3.43 14.93 5.33
CA LEU A 181 2.81 16.25 5.49
C LEU A 181 3.86 17.32 5.80
N LYS A 182 4.80 17.05 6.70
CA LYS A 182 5.91 17.95 7.00
C LYS A 182 6.75 18.26 5.76
N ALA A 183 7.14 17.23 5.00
CA ALA A 183 7.90 17.43 3.76
C ALA A 183 7.16 18.25 2.72
N ALA A 184 5.84 18.03 2.56
CA ALA A 184 5.00 18.79 1.66
C ALA A 184 4.94 20.29 2.02
N HIS A 185 4.87 20.62 3.31
CA HIS A 185 4.92 22.01 3.78
C HIS A 185 6.32 22.62 3.64
N ASP A 186 7.37 21.90 4.04
CA ASP A 186 8.75 22.44 4.07
C ASP A 186 9.34 22.66 2.67
N LEU A 187 8.93 21.85 1.69
CA LEU A 187 9.54 21.81 0.35
C LEU A 187 8.68 22.44 -0.73
N SER A 188 7.53 23.04 -0.39
CA SER A 188 6.74 23.86 -1.32
C SER A 188 6.85 25.34 -0.99
N HIS A 189 6.75 26.20 -2.00
CA HIS A 189 6.69 27.65 -1.78
C HIS A 189 5.41 28.03 -1.02
N ARG A 190 4.30 27.34 -1.33
CA ARG A 190 3.04 27.43 -0.61
C ARG A 190 2.32 26.09 -0.65
N ALA A 191 1.79 25.64 0.48
CA ALA A 191 1.00 24.43 0.60
C ALA A 191 -0.46 24.75 0.98
N VAL A 192 -1.41 24.28 0.18
CA VAL A 192 -2.85 24.23 0.48
C VAL A 192 -3.21 22.77 0.70
N ILE A 193 -3.26 22.34 1.96
CA ILE A 193 -3.45 20.94 2.34
C ILE A 193 -4.54 20.82 3.40
N PHE A 194 -5.56 20.02 3.10
CA PHE A 194 -6.66 19.67 4.01
C PHE A 194 -7.35 18.38 3.52
N ASP A 195 -8.32 17.86 4.27
CA ASP A 195 -9.04 16.64 3.88
C ASP A 195 -10.06 16.93 2.77
N MET A 196 -9.59 16.90 1.53
CA MET A 196 -10.42 17.17 0.35
C MET A 196 -11.34 16.00 0.00
N GLU A 197 -11.03 14.78 0.43
CA GLU A 197 -11.92 13.63 0.22
C GLU A 197 -13.15 13.78 1.11
N ARG A 198 -12.96 14.13 2.39
CA ARG A 198 -14.06 14.46 3.29
C ARG A 198 -14.91 15.61 2.76
N ALA A 199 -14.29 16.69 2.28
CA ALA A 199 -15.04 17.80 1.68
C ALA A 199 -15.85 17.35 0.44
N ALA A 200 -15.32 16.41 -0.34
CA ALA A 200 -16.03 15.85 -1.49
C ALA A 200 -17.22 14.98 -1.05
N GLU A 201 -17.06 14.18 0.01
CA GLU A 201 -18.13 13.39 0.63
C GLU A 201 -19.25 14.31 1.15
N GLU A 202 -18.91 15.37 1.88
CA GLU A 202 -19.86 16.36 2.41
C GLU A 202 -20.64 17.07 1.29
N ALA A 203 -19.99 17.35 0.16
CA ALA A 203 -20.65 17.92 -1.02
C ALA A 203 -21.44 16.89 -1.86
N GLY A 204 -21.24 15.59 -1.62
CA GLY A 204 -21.80 14.50 -2.42
C GLY A 204 -21.21 14.43 -3.83
N THR A 205 -19.92 14.68 -3.98
CA THR A 205 -19.20 14.70 -5.26
C THR A 205 -17.89 13.88 -5.20
N VAL A 206 -17.08 13.97 -6.25
CA VAL A 206 -15.73 13.40 -6.33
C VAL A 206 -14.68 14.48 -6.06
N ILE A 207 -13.51 14.07 -5.57
CA ILE A 207 -12.44 14.96 -5.08
C ILE A 207 -11.95 15.99 -6.10
N ASN A 208 -12.05 15.70 -7.41
CA ASN A 208 -11.64 16.62 -8.47
C ASN A 208 -12.31 18.00 -8.38
N ALA A 209 -13.58 18.08 -7.95
CA ALA A 209 -14.29 19.34 -7.81
C ALA A 209 -13.71 20.19 -6.69
N VAL A 210 -13.36 19.57 -5.55
CA VAL A 210 -12.71 20.23 -4.42
C VAL A 210 -11.31 20.69 -4.78
N LEU A 211 -10.54 19.87 -5.50
CA LEU A 211 -9.20 20.23 -6.01
C LEU A 211 -9.26 21.43 -6.97
N LEU A 212 -10.24 21.47 -7.88
CA LEU A 212 -10.47 22.60 -8.78
C LEU A 212 -10.81 23.88 -7.99
N GLY A 213 -11.66 23.75 -6.97
CA GLY A 213 -11.99 24.84 -6.06
C GLY A 213 -10.78 25.38 -5.32
N ALA A 214 -9.98 24.47 -4.75
CA ALA A 214 -8.75 24.83 -4.05
C ALA A 214 -7.74 25.52 -4.97
N LEU A 215 -7.63 25.09 -6.23
CA LEU A 215 -6.83 25.77 -7.25
C LEU A 215 -7.31 27.20 -7.48
N ALA A 216 -8.59 27.40 -7.75
CA ALA A 216 -9.17 28.72 -7.96
C ALA A 216 -9.04 29.62 -6.71
N GLY A 217 -9.21 29.05 -5.51
CA GLY A 217 -9.12 29.77 -4.24
C GLY A 217 -7.69 30.10 -3.83
N SER A 218 -6.71 29.29 -4.25
CA SER A 218 -5.30 29.53 -3.98
C SER A 218 -4.76 30.80 -4.64
N ARG A 219 -5.41 31.25 -5.74
CA ARG A 219 -4.90 32.33 -6.62
C ARG A 219 -3.51 32.04 -7.20
N ALA A 220 -3.13 30.76 -7.29
CA ALA A 220 -1.89 30.35 -7.96
C ALA A 220 -1.92 30.63 -9.46
N LEU A 221 -3.12 30.68 -10.06
CA LEU A 221 -3.36 31.11 -11.42
C LEU A 221 -4.08 32.47 -11.39
N PRO A 222 -3.66 33.47 -12.19
CA PRO A 222 -4.32 34.78 -12.28
C PRO A 222 -5.59 34.71 -13.13
N ILE A 223 -6.49 33.79 -12.79
CA ILE A 223 -7.74 33.50 -13.52
C ILE A 223 -8.91 33.67 -12.56
N ASP A 224 -9.96 34.37 -13.00
CA ASP A 224 -11.18 34.55 -12.21
C ASP A 224 -11.81 33.17 -11.88
N PRO A 225 -12.11 32.88 -10.61
CA PRO A 225 -12.86 31.69 -10.18
C PRO A 225 -14.12 31.39 -11.01
N ALA A 226 -14.80 32.41 -11.55
CA ALA A 226 -15.97 32.25 -12.40
C ALA A 226 -15.69 31.41 -13.66
N HIS A 227 -14.46 31.46 -14.21
CA HIS A 227 -14.09 30.64 -15.37
C HIS A 227 -13.99 29.15 -15.02
N PHE A 228 -13.56 28.83 -13.79
CA PHE A 228 -13.50 27.45 -13.29
C PHE A 228 -14.91 26.90 -13.01
N GLU A 229 -15.78 27.71 -12.40
CA GLU A 229 -17.19 27.34 -12.19
C GLU A 229 -17.91 27.09 -13.51
N ALA A 230 -17.70 27.97 -14.51
CA ALA A 230 -18.26 27.79 -15.85
C ALA A 230 -17.72 26.54 -16.58
N ALA A 231 -16.48 26.12 -16.28
CA ALA A 231 -15.92 24.87 -16.82
C ALA A 231 -16.64 23.63 -16.26
N ILE A 232 -17.04 23.63 -14.98
CA ILE A 232 -17.87 22.58 -14.39
C ILE A 232 -19.23 22.50 -15.11
N GLU A 233 -19.87 23.65 -15.32
CA GLU A 233 -21.18 23.73 -15.98
C GLU A 233 -21.14 23.19 -17.40
N ALA A 234 -20.10 23.55 -18.17
CA ALA A 234 -19.90 23.06 -19.53
C ALA A 234 -19.69 21.53 -19.59
N GLY A 235 -19.16 20.93 -18.53
CA GLY A 235 -18.98 19.48 -18.43
C GLY A 235 -20.29 18.69 -18.29
N GLY A 236 -21.39 19.33 -17.87
CA GLY A 236 -22.76 18.79 -17.86
C GLY A 236 -23.05 17.62 -16.91
N LYS A 237 -22.04 17.02 -16.27
CA LYS A 237 -22.19 15.84 -15.39
C LYS A 237 -22.08 16.24 -13.92
N GLY A 238 -23.10 15.91 -13.13
CA GLY A 238 -23.08 16.11 -11.67
C GLY A 238 -22.90 17.57 -11.24
N VAL A 239 -23.25 18.54 -12.11
CA VAL A 239 -22.91 19.96 -11.98
C VAL A 239 -23.22 20.52 -10.60
N ALA A 240 -24.43 20.29 -10.06
CA ALA A 240 -24.82 20.83 -8.76
C ALA A 240 -23.92 20.32 -7.61
N ALA A 241 -23.55 19.04 -7.62
CA ALA A 241 -22.68 18.46 -6.60
C ALA A 241 -21.22 18.92 -6.76
N SER A 242 -20.73 18.98 -8.00
CA SER A 242 -19.41 19.52 -8.31
C SER A 242 -19.26 20.99 -7.93
N LYS A 243 -20.29 21.83 -8.17
CA LYS A 243 -20.28 23.23 -7.74
C LYS A 243 -20.21 23.37 -6.20
N ARG A 244 -20.91 22.52 -5.44
CA ARG A 244 -20.76 22.50 -3.97
C ARG A 244 -19.34 22.14 -3.55
N GLY A 245 -18.75 21.09 -4.12
CA GLY A 245 -17.37 20.70 -3.83
C GLY A 245 -16.36 21.78 -4.22
N PHE A 246 -16.54 22.42 -5.38
CA PHE A 246 -15.75 23.56 -5.83
C PHE A 246 -15.79 24.71 -4.82
N MET A 247 -16.98 25.08 -4.32
CA MET A 247 -17.12 26.14 -3.32
C MET A 247 -16.43 25.79 -2.00
N LEU A 248 -16.51 24.54 -1.53
CA LEU A 248 -15.77 24.09 -0.34
C LEU A 248 -14.26 24.23 -0.55
N GLY A 249 -13.73 23.76 -1.68
CA GLY A 249 -12.30 23.89 -1.99
C GLY A 249 -11.85 25.35 -2.10
N LEU A 250 -12.65 26.20 -2.74
CA LEU A 250 -12.40 27.63 -2.90
C LEU A 250 -12.29 28.34 -1.55
N ALA A 251 -13.25 28.09 -0.65
CA ALA A 251 -13.28 28.63 0.70
C ALA A 251 -12.05 28.17 1.51
N ALA A 252 -11.74 26.86 1.46
CA ALA A 252 -10.56 26.28 2.14
C ALA A 252 -9.27 27.03 1.79
N ALA A 253 -9.03 27.21 0.49
CA ALA A 253 -7.79 27.77 -0.02
C ALA A 253 -7.66 29.28 0.26
N ARG A 254 -8.78 29.95 0.56
CA ARG A 254 -8.84 31.35 1.03
C ARG A 254 -8.65 31.48 2.55
N GLY A 255 -8.54 30.37 3.28
CA GLY A 255 -8.42 30.37 4.73
C GLY A 255 -9.76 30.56 5.46
N GLU A 256 -10.88 30.38 4.77
CA GLU A 256 -12.20 30.34 5.41
C GLU A 256 -12.32 29.01 6.17
N ALA A 257 -12.74 29.07 7.43
CA ALA A 257 -12.75 27.90 8.31
C ALA A 257 -13.71 26.83 7.80
N ILE A 258 -13.16 25.77 7.20
CA ILE A 258 -13.86 24.50 7.03
C ILE A 258 -13.83 23.84 8.40
N GLY A 259 -15.00 23.54 8.95
CA GLY A 259 -15.13 22.97 10.29
C GLY A 259 -14.17 21.80 10.47
N ALA A 260 -13.17 21.99 11.33
CA ALA A 260 -12.26 20.94 11.77
C ALA A 260 -13.02 19.96 12.67
N ALA A 261 -13.88 19.14 12.07
CA ALA A 261 -14.43 18.00 12.75
C ALA A 261 -13.36 16.90 12.75
N ALA A 262 -13.00 16.47 13.95
CA ALA A 262 -11.96 15.49 14.23
C ALA A 262 -12.01 14.28 13.27
N ALA A 263 -10.82 13.78 12.91
CA ALA A 263 -10.65 12.54 12.19
C ALA A 263 -11.53 11.45 12.82
N PRO A 264 -12.26 10.64 12.04
CA PRO A 264 -13.03 9.55 12.60
C PRO A 264 -12.06 8.62 13.34
N ALA A 265 -12.25 8.49 14.65
CA ALA A 265 -11.66 7.38 15.38
C ALA A 265 -12.14 6.10 14.67
N GLU A 266 -11.19 5.25 14.26
CA GLU A 266 -11.51 3.92 13.73
C GLU A 266 -12.57 3.31 14.64
N PRO A 267 -13.73 2.89 14.10
CA PRO A 267 -14.78 2.35 14.94
C PRO A 267 -14.21 1.14 15.70
N LEU A 268 -14.06 1.31 17.01
CA LEU A 268 -13.84 0.22 17.95
C LEU A 268 -14.91 -0.82 17.62
N ARG A 269 -14.49 -1.95 17.07
CA ARG A 269 -15.39 -3.07 16.76
C ARG A 269 -16.19 -3.37 18.03
N PRO A 270 -17.51 -3.16 18.06
CA PRO A 270 -18.31 -3.55 19.20
C PRO A 270 -18.40 -5.08 19.17
N GLY A 271 -17.97 -5.74 20.24
CA GLY A 271 -18.30 -7.15 20.44
C GLY A 271 -17.14 -8.02 20.88
N THR A 272 -17.00 -8.15 22.19
CA THR A 272 -16.79 -9.37 23.02
C THR A 272 -16.22 -8.87 24.34
N GLY A 273 -16.70 -9.42 25.47
CA GLY A 273 -16.59 -8.85 26.82
C GLY A 273 -15.25 -8.18 27.15
N ALA A 274 -15.32 -7.10 27.95
CA ALA A 274 -14.14 -6.38 28.43
C ALA A 274 -13.12 -7.40 28.97
N ALA A 275 -11.98 -7.52 28.27
CA ALA A 275 -10.92 -8.42 28.69
C ALA A 275 -10.54 -8.08 30.14
N PRO A 276 -10.30 -9.07 31.02
CA PRO A 276 -9.88 -8.82 32.40
C PRO A 276 -8.42 -8.35 32.43
N LEU A 277 -8.20 -7.10 32.00
CA LEU A 277 -6.87 -6.51 31.77
C LEU A 277 -6.22 -5.96 33.06
N ALA A 278 -6.93 -5.98 34.19
CA ALA A 278 -6.48 -5.37 35.45
C ALA A 278 -5.13 -5.91 35.94
N GLY A 279 -4.83 -7.19 35.68
CA GLY A 279 -3.56 -7.83 36.06
C GLY A 279 -2.36 -7.52 35.15
N PHE A 280 -2.57 -6.81 34.03
CA PHE A 280 -1.54 -6.48 33.04
C PHE A 280 -1.03 -5.04 33.20
N PRO A 281 0.27 -4.77 32.96
CA PRO A 281 0.83 -3.42 32.90
C PRO A 281 0.10 -2.55 31.87
N VAL A 282 -0.10 -1.27 32.18
CA VAL A 282 -0.94 -0.35 31.39
C VAL A 282 -0.52 -0.26 29.93
N GLU A 283 0.79 -0.30 29.68
CA GLU A 283 1.44 -0.21 28.38
C GLU A 283 1.06 -1.40 27.46
N THR A 284 0.79 -2.56 28.07
CA THR A 284 0.46 -3.79 27.34
C THR A 284 -1.03 -3.95 27.05
N ARG A 285 -1.89 -3.27 27.81
CA ARG A 285 -3.36 -3.50 27.82
C ARG A 285 -4.00 -3.28 26.45
N PHE A 286 -3.54 -2.27 25.70
CA PHE A 286 -4.08 -1.99 24.37
C PHE A 286 -3.92 -3.18 23.42
N VAL A 287 -2.70 -3.72 23.31
CA VAL A 287 -2.38 -4.83 22.41
C VAL A 287 -3.06 -6.11 22.86
N ILE A 288 -3.02 -6.41 24.17
CA ILE A 288 -3.63 -7.62 24.74
C ILE A 288 -5.15 -7.60 24.59
N GLY A 289 -5.79 -6.44 24.83
CA GLY A 289 -7.24 -6.28 24.65
C GLY A 289 -7.67 -6.57 23.20
N HIS A 290 -6.95 -6.02 22.22
CA HIS A 290 -7.21 -6.30 20.81
C HIS A 290 -6.96 -7.77 20.45
N GLY A 291 -5.87 -8.36 20.97
CA GLY A 291 -5.56 -9.77 20.75
C GLY A 291 -6.64 -10.71 21.31
N HIS A 292 -7.14 -10.43 22.52
CA HIS A 292 -8.22 -11.17 23.16
C HIS A 292 -9.53 -11.06 22.35
N ALA A 293 -9.94 -9.83 22.01
CA ALA A 293 -11.16 -9.61 21.22
C ALA A 293 -11.06 -10.32 19.86
N ARG A 294 -9.89 -10.29 19.22
CA ARG A 294 -9.63 -11.00 17.96
C ARG A 294 -9.73 -12.51 18.12
N ALA A 295 -9.18 -13.09 19.20
CA ALA A 295 -9.28 -14.53 19.48
C ALA A 295 -10.72 -14.97 19.78
N CYS A 296 -11.47 -14.18 20.54
CA CYS A 296 -12.88 -14.41 20.83
C CYS A 296 -13.74 -14.38 19.55
N ASP A 297 -13.57 -13.33 18.74
CA ASP A 297 -14.27 -13.19 17.48
C ASP A 297 -13.87 -14.28 16.47
N TYR A 298 -12.61 -14.73 16.51
CA TYR A 298 -12.13 -15.83 15.67
C TYR A 298 -12.79 -17.15 16.01
N GLN A 299 -12.76 -17.60 17.27
CA GLN A 299 -13.19 -18.94 17.67
C GLN A 299 -14.28 -18.95 18.75
N ASP A 300 -13.99 -18.51 19.97
CA ASP A 300 -14.95 -18.40 21.08
C ASP A 300 -14.25 -17.79 22.32
N ALA A 301 -15.00 -17.52 23.39
CA ALA A 301 -14.46 -16.98 24.63
C ALA A 301 -13.39 -17.87 25.28
N ALA A 302 -13.56 -19.21 25.21
CA ALA A 302 -12.56 -20.14 25.75
C ALA A 302 -11.23 -20.03 25.01
N TYR A 303 -11.26 -19.83 23.69
CA TYR A 303 -10.06 -19.58 22.90
C TYR A 303 -9.41 -18.22 23.22
N GLY A 304 -10.23 -17.21 23.54
CA GLY A 304 -9.76 -15.94 24.10
C GLY A 304 -9.01 -16.10 25.41
N GLU A 305 -9.50 -16.94 26.32
CA GLU A 305 -8.79 -17.24 27.57
C GLU A 305 -7.49 -18.00 27.34
N THR A 306 -7.43 -18.97 26.41
CA THR A 306 -6.17 -19.62 26.03
C THR A 306 -5.12 -18.62 25.53
N TYR A 307 -5.55 -17.58 24.80
CA TYR A 307 -4.66 -16.48 24.43
C TYR A 307 -4.16 -15.73 25.67
N LEU A 308 -5.06 -15.33 26.57
CA LEU A 308 -4.69 -14.61 27.79
C LEU A 308 -3.77 -15.43 28.70
N GLU A 309 -4.00 -16.73 28.86
CA GLU A 309 -3.13 -17.64 29.63
C GLU A 309 -1.69 -17.59 29.13
N ARG A 310 -1.48 -17.74 27.82
CA ARG A 310 -0.14 -17.64 27.22
C ARG A 310 0.46 -16.24 27.40
N VAL A 311 -0.32 -15.18 27.25
CA VAL A 311 0.20 -13.82 27.49
C VAL A 311 0.55 -13.60 28.97
N ARG A 312 -0.17 -14.21 29.92
CA ARG A 312 0.18 -14.17 31.35
C ARG A 312 1.53 -14.86 31.60
N ASP A 313 1.78 -16.00 30.97
CA ASP A 313 3.07 -16.69 31.08
C ASP A 313 4.22 -15.85 30.52
N LEU A 314 4.01 -15.23 29.36
CA LEU A 314 4.98 -14.33 28.74
C LEU A 314 5.26 -13.11 29.62
N LEU A 315 4.21 -12.49 30.18
CA LEU A 315 4.33 -11.37 31.11
C LEU A 315 5.05 -11.76 32.41
N ALA A 316 4.82 -12.98 32.92
CA ALA A 316 5.52 -13.46 34.11
C ALA A 316 7.04 -13.57 33.85
N LEU A 317 7.43 -14.06 32.68
CA LEU A 317 8.83 -14.06 32.26
C LEU A 317 9.38 -12.64 32.07
N ASP A 318 8.63 -11.77 31.39
CA ASP A 318 9.02 -10.38 31.14
C ASP A 318 9.25 -9.63 32.48
N ARG A 319 8.37 -9.85 33.47
CA ARG A 319 8.56 -9.35 34.85
C ARG A 319 9.86 -9.84 35.49
N ALA A 320 10.14 -11.14 35.39
CA ALA A 320 11.37 -11.72 35.94
C ALA A 320 12.64 -11.17 35.28
N LEU A 321 12.54 -10.70 34.03
CA LEU A 321 13.63 -10.12 33.25
C LEU A 321 13.70 -8.57 33.33
N ASN A 322 13.00 -7.96 34.29
CA ASN A 322 12.90 -6.50 34.46
C ASN A 322 12.27 -5.77 33.25
N GLY A 323 11.25 -6.37 32.62
CA GLY A 323 10.53 -5.82 31.47
C GLY A 323 10.04 -4.39 31.62
N ALA A 324 9.72 -3.96 32.84
CA ALA A 324 9.29 -2.60 33.14
C ALA A 324 10.30 -1.54 32.67
N THR A 325 11.61 -1.78 32.85
CA THR A 325 12.66 -0.82 32.42
C THR A 325 12.89 -0.85 30.91
N ARG A 326 12.35 -1.86 30.22
CA ARG A 326 12.46 -2.08 28.77
C ARG A 326 11.14 -1.85 28.04
N GLY A 327 10.16 -1.23 28.72
CA GLY A 327 8.84 -0.90 28.16
C GLY A 327 7.98 -2.10 27.82
N TRP A 328 8.18 -3.25 28.46
CA TRP A 328 7.42 -4.49 28.21
C TRP A 328 7.46 -4.98 26.76
N ARG A 329 8.53 -4.65 26.01
CA ARG A 329 8.68 -5.01 24.58
C ARG A 329 8.44 -6.50 24.31
N LEU A 330 8.93 -7.39 25.16
CA LEU A 330 8.74 -8.84 25.01
C LEU A 330 7.25 -9.21 25.09
N THR A 331 6.54 -8.74 26.11
CA THR A 331 5.08 -8.96 26.24
C THR A 331 4.30 -8.33 25.09
N ILE A 332 4.63 -7.10 24.69
CA ILE A 332 3.92 -6.37 23.63
C ILE A 332 4.04 -7.11 22.29
N GLU A 333 5.27 -7.41 21.87
CA GLU A 333 5.51 -8.07 20.58
C GLU A 333 5.05 -9.52 20.59
N GLY A 334 5.29 -10.25 21.67
CA GLY A 334 4.81 -11.62 21.81
C GLY A 334 3.29 -11.70 21.85
N ALA A 335 2.60 -10.81 22.56
CA ALA A 335 1.13 -10.78 22.60
C ALA A 335 0.51 -10.40 21.25
N ARG A 336 1.12 -9.44 20.52
CA ARG A 336 0.68 -9.05 19.17
C ARG A 336 0.82 -10.23 18.20
N ASN A 337 2.01 -10.81 18.12
CA ASN A 337 2.31 -11.87 17.17
C ASN A 337 1.58 -13.17 17.52
N LEU A 338 1.40 -13.48 18.81
CA LEU A 338 0.60 -14.62 19.25
C LEU A 338 -0.86 -14.47 18.81
N ALA A 339 -1.45 -13.28 18.97
CA ALA A 339 -2.83 -13.04 18.53
C ALA A 339 -2.98 -13.29 17.03
N LEU A 340 -2.05 -12.76 16.22
CA LEU A 340 -2.05 -12.94 14.76
C LEU A 340 -1.92 -14.42 14.39
N ARG A 341 -0.97 -15.14 15.00
CA ARG A 341 -0.76 -16.58 14.75
C ARG A 341 -1.95 -17.44 15.17
N MET A 342 -2.58 -17.11 16.30
CA MET A 342 -3.77 -17.82 16.77
C MET A 342 -5.02 -17.54 15.93
N THR A 343 -5.03 -16.50 15.10
CA THR A 343 -6.22 -16.02 14.38
C THR A 343 -5.94 -15.80 12.89
N TYR A 344 -5.32 -16.81 12.28
CA TYR A 344 -5.03 -16.88 10.85
C TYR A 344 -6.31 -16.97 10.01
N GLU A 345 -6.24 -16.49 8.77
CA GLU A 345 -7.40 -16.44 7.86
C GLU A 345 -7.56 -17.77 7.12
N ASP A 346 -8.31 -18.69 7.72
CA ASP A 346 -8.73 -19.92 7.04
C ASP A 346 -9.98 -19.74 6.19
N VAL A 347 -10.28 -20.76 5.38
CA VAL A 347 -11.46 -20.81 4.50
C VAL A 347 -12.76 -20.57 5.29
N ILE A 348 -12.84 -21.08 6.52
CA ILE A 348 -13.98 -20.89 7.43
C ILE A 348 -14.12 -19.42 7.84
N ARG A 349 -13.02 -18.78 8.23
CA ARG A 349 -12.95 -17.38 8.69
C ARG A 349 -13.21 -16.42 7.53
N VAL A 350 -12.64 -16.67 6.37
CA VAL A 350 -12.88 -15.89 5.16
C VAL A 350 -14.37 -15.93 4.80
N ALA A 351 -15.00 -17.10 4.90
CA ALA A 351 -16.43 -17.23 4.65
C ALA A 351 -17.30 -16.50 5.69
N ASP A 352 -16.91 -16.55 6.97
CA ASP A 352 -17.55 -15.77 8.03
C ASP A 352 -17.47 -14.26 7.73
N LEU A 353 -16.27 -13.73 7.48
CA LEU A 353 -16.05 -12.31 7.18
C LEU A 353 -16.84 -11.83 5.94
N LYS A 354 -16.94 -12.66 4.90
CA LYS A 354 -17.68 -12.33 3.66
C LYS A 354 -19.20 -12.38 3.81
N THR A 355 -19.72 -13.00 4.87
CA THR A 355 -21.18 -13.13 5.13
C THR A 355 -21.69 -12.19 6.23
N ARG A 356 -20.83 -11.36 6.82
CA ARG A 356 -21.20 -10.38 7.85
C ARG A 356 -22.05 -9.24 7.30
N ALA A 357 -23.05 -8.82 8.06
CA ALA A 357 -23.93 -7.72 7.68
C ALA A 357 -23.16 -6.40 7.55
N GLU A 358 -22.21 -6.13 8.46
CA GLU A 358 -21.38 -4.93 8.42
C GLU A 358 -20.60 -4.86 7.10
N ARG A 359 -20.10 -5.99 6.62
CA ARG A 359 -19.38 -6.06 5.34
C ARG A 359 -20.25 -5.65 4.16
N PHE A 360 -21.53 -6.05 4.12
CA PHE A 360 -22.43 -5.60 3.04
C PHE A 360 -22.72 -4.10 3.12
N ALA A 361 -22.89 -3.57 4.34
CA ALA A 361 -23.05 -2.14 4.55
C ALA A 361 -21.81 -1.35 4.09
N THR A 362 -20.61 -1.80 4.46
CA THR A 362 -19.34 -1.20 4.02
C THR A 362 -19.20 -1.25 2.50
N VAL A 363 -19.42 -2.40 1.85
CA VAL A 363 -19.30 -2.49 0.39
C VAL A 363 -20.29 -1.55 -0.31
N ARG A 364 -21.53 -1.45 0.17
CA ARG A 364 -22.52 -0.52 -0.39
C ARG A 364 -22.13 0.95 -0.20
N ALA A 365 -21.57 1.29 0.96
CA ALA A 365 -21.07 2.63 1.24
C ALA A 365 -19.87 2.99 0.34
N GLU A 366 -18.90 2.08 0.22
CA GLU A 366 -17.71 2.25 -0.62
C GLU A 366 -18.07 2.38 -2.11
N THR A 367 -19.08 1.64 -2.59
CA THR A 367 -19.55 1.76 -3.98
C THR A 367 -20.50 2.93 -4.21
N ARG A 368 -20.84 3.69 -3.16
CA ARG A 368 -21.82 4.81 -3.18
C ARG A 368 -23.14 4.42 -3.85
N ALA A 369 -23.54 3.16 -3.71
CA ALA A 369 -24.74 2.65 -4.36
C ALA A 369 -26.01 3.15 -3.64
N GLN A 370 -26.89 3.82 -4.38
CA GLN A 370 -28.16 4.35 -3.88
C GLN A 370 -29.08 3.22 -3.39
N ALA A 371 -30.08 3.57 -2.58
CA ALA A 371 -30.99 2.59 -1.97
C ALA A 371 -31.78 1.77 -3.01
N ASP A 372 -32.09 2.38 -4.15
CA ASP A 372 -32.81 1.78 -5.28
C ASP A 372 -31.89 1.03 -6.27
N GLN A 373 -30.57 1.16 -6.12
CA GLN A 373 -29.60 0.50 -6.99
C GLN A 373 -29.31 -0.94 -6.54
N LEU A 374 -29.38 -1.86 -7.51
CA LEU A 374 -28.99 -3.25 -7.35
C LEU A 374 -27.47 -3.37 -7.28
N LEU A 375 -26.98 -4.03 -6.23
CA LEU A 375 -25.56 -4.28 -6.01
C LEU A 375 -25.30 -5.78 -6.10
N HIS A 376 -24.46 -6.19 -7.05
CA HIS A 376 -24.02 -7.58 -7.21
C HIS A 376 -22.64 -7.75 -6.59
N VAL A 377 -22.49 -8.77 -5.76
CA VAL A 377 -21.25 -9.01 -5.04
C VAL A 377 -20.74 -10.41 -5.34
N THR A 378 -19.66 -10.46 -6.10
CA THR A 378 -19.01 -11.72 -6.51
C THR A 378 -17.70 -11.90 -5.75
N GLU A 379 -17.60 -13.01 -5.03
CA GLU A 379 -16.39 -13.44 -4.36
C GLU A 379 -15.52 -14.26 -5.33
N TYR A 380 -14.30 -13.81 -5.54
CA TYR A 380 -13.30 -14.52 -6.33
C TYR A 380 -12.45 -15.36 -5.38
N LEU A 381 -12.62 -16.68 -5.46
CA LEU A 381 -11.90 -17.65 -4.65
C LEU A 381 -11.07 -18.56 -5.56
N LYS A 382 -9.89 -18.96 -5.10
CA LYS A 382 -9.05 -19.94 -5.80
C LYS A 382 -8.67 -21.07 -4.84
N PRO A 383 -9.65 -21.87 -4.35
CA PRO A 383 -9.35 -23.02 -3.51
C PRO A 383 -8.39 -23.96 -4.23
N GLY A 384 -7.24 -24.21 -3.61
CA GLY A 384 -6.33 -25.27 -3.96
C GLY A 384 -6.60 -26.54 -3.15
N LEU A 385 -5.79 -27.56 -3.39
CA LEU A 385 -5.83 -28.78 -2.59
C LEU A 385 -5.52 -28.52 -1.11
N GLU A 386 -4.59 -27.61 -0.82
CA GLU A 386 -4.21 -27.22 0.54
C GLU A 386 -5.41 -26.64 1.29
N GLU A 387 -6.22 -25.80 0.65
CA GLU A 387 -7.44 -25.23 1.22
C GLU A 387 -8.54 -26.27 1.47
N VAL A 388 -8.61 -27.32 0.64
CA VAL A 388 -9.51 -28.46 0.89
C VAL A 388 -9.02 -29.26 2.10
N CYS A 389 -7.73 -29.61 2.14
CA CYS A 389 -7.11 -30.27 3.29
C CYS A 389 -7.29 -29.47 4.57
N ALA A 390 -7.26 -28.13 4.49
CA ALA A 390 -7.33 -27.24 5.65
C ALA A 390 -8.59 -27.41 6.51
N VAL A 391 -9.70 -27.85 5.91
CA VAL A 391 -10.99 -28.04 6.59
C VAL A 391 -11.17 -29.49 7.06
N LEU A 392 -10.43 -30.45 6.49
CA LEU A 392 -10.52 -31.87 6.84
C LEU A 392 -9.87 -32.18 8.20
N PRO A 393 -10.25 -33.27 8.88
CA PRO A 393 -9.51 -33.80 10.02
C PRO A 393 -8.05 -34.14 9.66
N PRO A 394 -7.07 -34.00 10.58
CA PRO A 394 -5.64 -34.16 10.30
C PRO A 394 -5.28 -35.40 9.48
N ARG A 395 -5.73 -36.58 9.92
CA ARG A 395 -5.43 -37.87 9.27
C ARG A 395 -5.93 -37.93 7.82
N LEU A 396 -7.05 -37.28 7.52
CA LEU A 396 -7.60 -37.26 6.16
C LEU A 396 -6.87 -36.23 5.30
N GLY A 397 -6.54 -35.07 5.85
CA GLY A 397 -5.69 -34.07 5.20
C GLY A 397 -4.35 -34.65 4.79
N ASP A 398 -3.66 -35.36 5.69
CA ASP A 398 -2.36 -35.99 5.41
C ASP A 398 -2.46 -37.05 4.32
N ARG A 399 -3.49 -37.90 4.37
CA ARG A 399 -3.72 -38.95 3.34
C ARG A 399 -3.98 -38.34 1.96
N LEU A 400 -4.79 -37.29 1.90
CA LEU A 400 -5.12 -36.60 0.66
C LEU A 400 -3.89 -35.91 0.07
N LEU A 401 -3.11 -35.23 0.91
CA LEU A 401 -1.88 -34.56 0.50
C LEU A 401 -0.81 -35.57 0.04
N ALA A 402 -0.61 -36.67 0.77
CA ALA A 402 0.30 -37.74 0.38
C ALA A 402 -0.11 -38.43 -0.92
N TRP A 403 -1.41 -38.60 -1.16
CA TRP A 403 -1.92 -39.09 -2.45
C TRP A 403 -1.63 -38.11 -3.59
N ALA A 404 -1.83 -36.81 -3.38
CA ALA A 404 -1.59 -35.80 -4.41
C ALA A 404 -0.10 -35.63 -4.73
N ARG A 405 0.76 -35.71 -3.71
CA ARG A 405 2.23 -35.75 -3.86
C ARG A 405 2.68 -36.91 -4.71
N ARG A 406 2.20 -38.12 -4.40
CA ARG A 406 2.50 -39.34 -5.19
C ARG A 406 2.09 -39.22 -6.66
N ARG A 407 1.11 -38.38 -6.97
CA ARG A 407 0.62 -38.14 -8.33
C ARG A 407 1.17 -36.87 -8.99
N GLY A 408 2.00 -36.09 -8.29
CA GLY A 408 2.55 -34.83 -8.81
C GLY A 408 1.52 -33.73 -9.10
N ILE A 409 0.36 -33.76 -8.42
CA ILE A 409 -0.77 -32.82 -8.66
C ILE A 409 -1.02 -31.83 -7.52
N GLU A 410 -0.16 -31.82 -6.49
CA GLU A 410 -0.28 -30.95 -5.30
C GLU A 410 -0.47 -29.45 -5.64
N HIS A 411 0.13 -28.99 -6.74
CA HIS A 411 0.09 -27.59 -7.18
C HIS A 411 -0.69 -27.35 -8.48
N ARG A 412 -1.33 -28.39 -9.02
CA ARG A 412 -2.08 -28.31 -10.30
C ARG A 412 -3.57 -28.12 -10.13
N LEU A 413 -4.10 -28.41 -8.94
CA LEU A 413 -5.52 -28.37 -8.65
C LEU A 413 -5.89 -27.04 -7.98
N HIS A 414 -5.96 -25.97 -8.78
CA HIS A 414 -6.53 -24.69 -8.36
C HIS A 414 -7.81 -24.46 -9.16
N VAL A 415 -8.96 -24.47 -8.48
CA VAL A 415 -10.25 -24.21 -9.13
C VAL A 415 -10.60 -22.74 -8.91
N GLY A 416 -10.73 -21.96 -9.98
CA GLY A 416 -11.28 -20.61 -9.90
C GLY A 416 -12.77 -20.69 -9.60
N LEU A 417 -13.18 -20.26 -8.41
CA LEU A 417 -14.55 -20.28 -7.95
C LEU A 417 -15.08 -18.85 -7.81
N HIS A 418 -16.18 -18.57 -8.52
CA HIS A 418 -16.88 -17.30 -8.47
C HIS A 418 -18.18 -17.49 -7.69
N VAL A 419 -18.22 -17.04 -6.43
CA VAL A 419 -19.40 -17.19 -5.58
C VAL A 419 -20.12 -15.86 -5.48
N ARG A 420 -21.35 -15.79 -5.98
CA ARG A 420 -22.21 -14.62 -5.76
C ARG A 420 -22.72 -14.60 -4.31
N SER A 421 -22.08 -13.85 -3.44
CA SER A 421 -22.47 -13.73 -2.02
C SER A 421 -23.73 -12.90 -1.82
N ASP A 422 -24.18 -12.19 -2.85
CA ASP A 422 -25.46 -11.46 -2.89
C ASP A 422 -26.67 -12.35 -3.19
N THR A 423 -26.48 -13.58 -3.69
CA THR A 423 -27.59 -14.53 -3.92
C THR A 423 -27.82 -15.42 -2.72
N VAL A 424 -29.06 -15.93 -2.57
CA VAL A 424 -29.41 -16.87 -1.48
C VAL A 424 -28.51 -18.10 -1.49
N SER A 425 -28.28 -18.71 -2.66
CA SER A 425 -27.47 -19.94 -2.77
C SER A 425 -26.00 -19.71 -2.44
N GLY A 426 -25.39 -18.64 -2.96
CA GLY A 426 -23.99 -18.33 -2.67
C GLY A 426 -23.78 -17.87 -1.23
N PHE A 427 -24.72 -17.08 -0.68
CA PHE A 427 -24.72 -16.71 0.73
C PHE A 427 -24.84 -17.94 1.63
N LEU A 428 -25.78 -18.86 1.34
CA LEU A 428 -25.96 -20.09 2.11
C LEU A 428 -24.71 -20.98 2.06
N LEU A 429 -24.07 -21.14 0.90
CA LEU A 429 -22.81 -21.86 0.76
C LEU A 429 -21.74 -21.29 1.70
N MET A 430 -21.51 -19.98 1.66
CA MET A 430 -20.54 -19.30 2.51
C MET A 430 -20.93 -19.37 3.98
N ARG A 431 -22.22 -19.30 4.30
CA ARG A 431 -22.72 -19.41 5.67
C ARG A 431 -22.55 -20.81 6.25
N LEU A 432 -22.77 -21.85 5.45
CA LEU A 432 -22.53 -23.24 5.84
C LEU A 432 -21.05 -23.46 6.14
N LEU A 433 -20.16 -22.94 5.29
CA LEU A 433 -18.72 -22.98 5.51
C LEU A 433 -18.32 -22.23 6.78
N ALA A 434 -18.86 -21.04 7.03
CA ALA A 434 -18.65 -20.27 8.26
C ALA A 434 -19.14 -21.02 9.52
N ARG A 435 -20.22 -21.81 9.43
CA ARG A 435 -20.72 -22.65 10.54
C ARG A 435 -19.76 -23.78 10.92
N MET A 436 -18.82 -24.15 10.05
CA MET A 436 -17.78 -25.13 10.37
C MET A 436 -16.74 -24.61 11.38
N ARG A 437 -16.87 -23.36 11.87
CA ARG A 437 -16.08 -22.79 12.98
C ARG A 437 -15.93 -23.71 14.18
N ARG A 438 -16.95 -24.50 14.53
CA ARG A 438 -16.87 -25.49 15.63
C ARG A 438 -15.92 -26.65 15.34
N LEU A 439 -15.80 -27.02 14.07
CA LEU A 439 -14.93 -28.10 13.60
C LEU A 439 -13.49 -27.64 13.38
N ARG A 440 -13.24 -26.33 13.31
CA ARG A 440 -11.93 -25.74 13.05
C ARG A 440 -10.83 -26.33 13.93
N ARG A 441 -11.06 -26.43 15.25
CA ARG A 441 -10.04 -26.94 16.19
C ARG A 441 -9.65 -28.40 15.93
N GLY A 442 -10.49 -29.14 15.24
CA GLY A 442 -10.23 -30.51 14.79
C GLY A 442 -9.74 -30.60 13.35
N SER A 443 -9.43 -29.48 12.69
CA SER A 443 -8.99 -29.46 11.29
C SER A 443 -7.47 -29.61 11.15
N TRP A 444 -7.04 -30.08 9.99
CA TRP A 444 -5.63 -30.26 9.65
C TRP A 444 -4.87 -28.94 9.68
N ARG A 445 -5.46 -27.85 9.16
CA ARG A 445 -4.80 -26.54 9.18
C ARG A 445 -4.61 -26.03 10.60
N PHE A 446 -5.60 -26.21 11.47
CA PHE A 446 -5.48 -25.81 12.87
C PHE A 446 -4.37 -26.58 13.58
N ALA A 447 -4.22 -27.88 13.31
CA ALA A 447 -3.13 -28.68 13.88
C ALA A 447 -1.75 -28.15 13.45
N GLN A 448 -1.57 -27.83 12.17
CA GLN A 448 -0.30 -27.27 11.67
C GLN A 448 0.02 -25.89 12.27
N GLU A 449 -0.95 -24.98 12.26
CA GLU A 449 -0.77 -23.62 12.80
C GLU A 449 -0.53 -23.65 14.32
N SER A 450 -1.20 -24.57 15.03
CA SER A 450 -0.99 -24.78 16.46
C SER A 450 0.42 -25.28 16.75
N ALA A 451 0.92 -26.25 15.99
CA ALA A 451 2.28 -26.77 16.14
C ALA A 451 3.34 -25.71 15.84
N LEU A 452 3.15 -24.94 14.77
CA LEU A 452 4.04 -23.84 14.40
C LEU A 452 4.02 -22.72 15.45
N THR A 453 2.84 -22.40 15.99
CA THR A 453 2.68 -21.40 17.07
C THR A 453 3.34 -21.87 18.36
N ALA A 454 3.20 -23.15 18.71
CA ALA A 454 3.87 -23.73 19.88
C ALA A 454 5.40 -23.68 19.74
N ARG A 455 5.94 -24.15 18.59
CA ARG A 455 7.39 -24.08 18.29
C ARG A 455 7.94 -22.65 18.40
N TRP A 456 7.22 -21.69 17.83
CA TRP A 456 7.61 -20.28 17.91
C TRP A 456 7.56 -19.77 19.36
N TYR A 457 6.45 -19.98 20.06
CA TYR A 457 6.22 -19.47 21.41
C TYR A 457 7.24 -20.03 22.41
N GLU A 458 7.52 -21.33 22.36
CA GLU A 458 8.55 -21.96 23.19
C GLU A 458 9.95 -21.38 22.90
N ALA A 459 10.28 -21.12 21.63
CA ALA A 459 11.53 -20.49 21.25
C ALA A 459 11.65 -19.05 21.77
N VAL A 460 10.57 -18.27 21.77
CA VAL A 460 10.54 -16.92 22.37
C VAL A 460 10.88 -16.98 23.85
N LEU A 461 10.23 -17.87 24.60
CA LEU A 461 10.48 -18.03 26.04
C LEU A 461 11.91 -18.51 26.32
N ALA A 462 12.41 -19.46 25.54
CA ALA A 462 13.78 -19.97 25.69
C ALA A 462 14.84 -18.91 25.35
N ALA A 463 14.66 -18.18 24.24
CA ALA A 463 15.55 -17.11 23.82
C ALA A 463 15.57 -15.96 24.85
N ALA A 464 14.41 -15.53 25.34
CA ALA A 464 14.29 -14.47 26.35
C ALA A 464 15.03 -14.80 27.66
N ARG A 465 15.09 -16.08 28.06
CA ARG A 465 15.85 -16.53 29.24
C ARG A 465 17.36 -16.44 29.06
N ILE A 466 17.85 -16.52 27.82
CA ILE A 466 19.27 -16.35 27.51
C ILE A 466 19.59 -14.86 27.44
N ASP A 467 18.82 -14.12 26.66
CA ASP A 467 18.96 -12.69 26.47
C ASP A 467 17.60 -12.09 26.07
N TYR A 468 17.25 -10.97 26.69
CA TYR A 468 15.96 -10.33 26.50
C TYR A 468 15.75 -9.88 25.05
N ASP A 469 16.76 -9.23 24.45
CA ASP A 469 16.65 -8.73 23.08
C ASP A 469 16.63 -9.87 22.06
N PHE A 470 17.27 -11.01 22.37
CA PHE A 470 17.10 -12.24 21.60
C PHE A 470 15.66 -12.76 21.65
N GLY A 471 15.04 -12.79 22.82
CA GLY A 471 13.62 -13.13 22.98
C GLY A 471 12.70 -12.23 22.15
N VAL A 472 12.92 -10.91 22.18
CA VAL A 472 12.17 -9.95 21.37
C VAL A 472 12.39 -10.19 19.87
N ALA A 473 13.63 -10.38 19.42
CA ALA A 473 13.93 -10.65 18.02
C ALA A 473 13.25 -11.93 17.51
N VAL A 474 13.20 -12.99 18.33
CA VAL A 474 12.49 -14.23 17.99
C VAL A 474 10.98 -14.02 18.00
N ALA A 475 10.44 -13.16 18.88
CA ALA A 475 9.03 -12.79 18.86
C ALA A 475 8.66 -12.11 17.53
N ASP A 476 9.49 -11.17 17.07
CA ASP A 476 9.31 -10.44 15.81
C ASP A 476 9.47 -11.31 14.56
N ALA A 477 10.20 -12.43 14.65
CA ALA A 477 10.35 -13.36 13.54
C ALA A 477 9.03 -13.99 13.07
N ALA A 478 7.97 -13.96 13.90
CA ALA A 478 6.64 -14.43 13.51
C ALA A 478 6.04 -13.65 12.33
N THR A 479 6.47 -12.40 12.09
CA THR A 479 5.95 -11.57 10.98
C THR A 479 6.32 -12.10 9.60
N LEU A 480 7.30 -13.00 9.51
CA LEU A 480 7.70 -13.64 8.25
C LEU A 480 6.61 -14.56 7.66
N VAL A 481 5.71 -15.08 8.50
CA VAL A 481 4.66 -15.99 8.05
C VAL A 481 3.34 -15.23 7.93
N LYS A 482 2.95 -14.90 6.70
CA LYS A 482 1.68 -14.22 6.41
C LYS A 482 1.13 -14.53 5.03
N GLY A 483 -0.10 -14.09 4.78
CA GLY A 483 -0.78 -14.26 3.49
C GLY A 483 -1.28 -15.67 3.24
N TYR A 484 -1.57 -15.97 1.98
CA TYR A 484 -2.14 -17.24 1.52
C TYR A 484 -1.31 -17.83 0.37
N SER A 485 -1.53 -19.12 0.09
CA SER A 485 -0.94 -19.86 -1.03
C SER A 485 0.59 -19.66 -1.17
N GLY A 486 1.09 -19.15 -2.31
CA GLY A 486 2.52 -18.99 -2.58
C GLY A 486 3.25 -18.07 -1.59
N THR A 487 2.62 -16.97 -1.18
CA THR A 487 3.20 -16.05 -0.18
C THR A 487 3.38 -16.72 1.17
N TYR A 488 2.37 -17.49 1.60
CA TYR A 488 2.45 -18.26 2.84
C TYR A 488 3.59 -19.30 2.79
N ARG A 489 3.71 -20.05 1.69
CA ARG A 489 4.76 -21.08 1.53
C ARG A 489 6.18 -20.49 1.57
N ARG A 490 6.40 -19.36 0.89
CA ARG A 490 7.70 -18.66 0.94
C ARG A 490 8.01 -18.12 2.32
N GLY A 491 7.03 -17.47 2.96
CA GLY A 491 7.17 -16.98 4.33
C GLY A 491 7.48 -18.10 5.33
N LEU A 492 6.81 -19.26 5.19
CA LEU A 492 7.08 -20.43 6.02
C LEU A 492 8.48 -21.02 5.79
N ARG A 493 8.93 -21.14 4.53
CA ARG A 493 10.31 -21.56 4.20
C ARG A 493 11.33 -20.66 4.89
N ASN A 494 11.16 -19.34 4.78
CA ASN A 494 12.11 -18.36 5.33
C ASN A 494 12.10 -18.39 6.87
N PHE A 495 10.92 -18.54 7.46
CA PHE A 495 10.78 -18.76 8.90
C PHE A 495 11.48 -20.05 9.34
N ASP A 496 11.26 -21.17 8.65
CA ASP A 496 11.88 -22.45 8.98
C ASP A 496 13.40 -22.39 8.87
N LEU A 497 13.92 -21.80 7.79
CA LEU A 497 15.36 -21.61 7.58
C LEU A 497 15.99 -20.76 8.70
N LEU A 498 15.38 -19.62 9.04
CA LEU A 498 15.82 -18.77 10.15
C LEU A 498 15.82 -19.54 11.48
N PHE A 499 14.75 -20.29 11.73
CA PHE A 499 14.61 -21.03 12.99
C PHE A 499 15.61 -22.17 13.12
N ASP A 500 15.82 -22.93 12.05
CA ASP A 500 16.65 -24.12 12.09
C ASP A 500 18.15 -23.79 12.04
N GLU A 501 18.52 -22.70 11.39
CA GLU A 501 19.93 -22.33 11.21
C GLU A 501 20.46 -21.31 12.22
N VAL A 502 19.59 -20.44 12.76
CA VAL A 502 20.00 -19.38 13.68
C VAL A 502 19.42 -19.59 15.07
N VAL A 503 18.09 -19.64 15.17
CA VAL A 503 17.41 -19.61 16.48
C VAL A 503 17.68 -20.87 17.30
N LYS A 504 17.39 -22.06 16.76
CA LYS A 504 17.58 -23.33 17.48
C LYS A 504 19.05 -23.56 17.87
N PRO A 505 20.05 -23.37 16.99
CA PRO A 505 21.44 -23.56 17.38
C PRO A 505 21.93 -22.55 18.41
N ALA A 506 21.46 -21.30 18.36
CA ALA A 506 21.80 -20.29 19.36
C ALA A 506 21.22 -20.62 20.74
N ILE A 507 19.95 -21.06 20.79
CA ILE A 507 19.31 -21.53 22.02
C ILE A 507 20.06 -22.74 22.59
N ALA A 508 20.38 -23.73 21.75
CA ALA A 508 21.11 -24.92 22.18
C ALA A 508 22.52 -24.62 22.72
N ALA A 509 23.17 -23.58 22.20
CA ALA A 509 24.47 -23.11 22.66
C ALA A 509 24.39 -22.13 23.85
N GLY A 510 23.19 -21.77 24.31
CA GLY A 510 23.01 -20.79 25.40
C GLY A 510 23.53 -19.39 25.06
N ARG A 511 23.58 -19.02 23.78
CA ARG A 511 24.11 -17.73 23.31
C ARG A 511 22.99 -16.84 22.76
N SER A 512 23.12 -15.53 22.95
CA SER A 512 22.26 -14.58 22.23
C SER A 512 22.60 -14.60 20.74
N ALA A 513 21.57 -14.55 19.90
CA ALA A 513 21.68 -14.33 18.46
C ALA A 513 20.70 -13.24 17.98
N ALA A 514 20.42 -12.26 18.83
CA ALA A 514 19.51 -11.16 18.53
C ALA A 514 19.85 -10.40 17.23
N PRO A 515 21.12 -9.98 16.99
CA PRO A 515 21.45 -9.26 15.76
C PRO A 515 21.36 -10.14 14.51
N GLU A 516 21.76 -11.42 14.59
CA GLU A 516 21.64 -12.36 13.47
C GLU A 516 20.18 -12.61 13.10
N VAL A 517 19.29 -12.76 14.08
CA VAL A 517 17.85 -12.90 13.83
C VAL A 517 17.28 -11.64 13.20
N ALA A 518 17.63 -10.45 13.71
CA ALA A 518 17.16 -9.18 13.17
C ALA A 518 17.67 -8.93 11.74
N GLU A 519 18.91 -9.31 11.44
CA GLU A 519 19.49 -9.21 10.10
C GLU A 519 18.83 -10.17 9.12
N ALA A 520 18.74 -11.45 9.47
CA ALA A 520 18.10 -12.47 8.64
C ALA A 520 16.62 -12.13 8.38
N ARG A 521 15.89 -11.63 9.38
CA ARG A 521 14.53 -11.12 9.21
C ARG A 521 14.47 -9.96 8.19
N ARG A 522 15.35 -8.95 8.32
CA ARG A 522 15.41 -7.83 7.36
C ARG A 522 15.69 -8.31 5.94
N ALA A 523 16.62 -9.26 5.77
CA ALA A 523 16.93 -9.84 4.47
C ALA A 523 15.72 -10.59 3.87
N ALA A 524 15.03 -11.40 4.67
CA ALA A 524 13.83 -12.12 4.25
C ALA A 524 12.65 -11.21 3.90
N VAL A 525 12.58 -10.01 4.49
CA VAL A 525 11.56 -9.00 4.21
C VAL A 525 11.88 -8.21 2.94
N ALA A 526 13.16 -7.92 2.69
CA ALA A 526 13.61 -7.12 1.55
C ALA A 526 13.52 -7.88 0.22
N ASP A 527 13.67 -9.20 0.24
CA ASP A 527 13.72 -10.04 -0.96
C ASP A 527 12.65 -11.15 -0.94
N PRO A 528 11.60 -11.04 -1.78
CA PRO A 528 10.57 -12.06 -1.93
C PRO A 528 11.08 -13.42 -2.47
N ASP A 529 12.19 -13.44 -3.22
CA ASP A 529 12.75 -14.64 -3.84
C ASP A 529 13.67 -15.42 -2.88
N SER A 530 13.96 -14.84 -1.71
CA SER A 530 14.65 -15.44 -0.57
C SER A 530 16.16 -15.64 -0.72
N ASP A 531 16.77 -15.16 -1.81
CA ASP A 531 18.21 -15.24 -2.06
C ASP A 531 19.00 -14.43 -1.04
N ALA A 532 18.50 -13.26 -0.66
CA ALA A 532 19.12 -12.41 0.35
C ALA A 532 19.20 -13.10 1.72
N LEU A 533 18.16 -13.83 2.11
CA LEU A 533 18.16 -14.60 3.36
C LEU A 533 19.18 -15.75 3.26
N ASP A 534 19.18 -16.49 2.16
CA ASP A 534 20.09 -17.62 1.96
C ASP A 534 21.57 -17.17 2.08
N ALA A 535 21.91 -16.01 1.52
CA ALA A 535 23.24 -15.42 1.64
C ALA A 535 23.61 -15.04 3.08
N VAL A 536 22.69 -14.41 3.83
CA VAL A 536 22.91 -14.05 5.24
C VAL A 536 23.10 -15.31 6.09
N ILE A 537 22.28 -16.33 5.88
CA ILE A 537 22.38 -17.60 6.60
C ILE A 537 23.69 -18.33 6.27
N ALA A 538 24.11 -18.34 5.00
CA ALA A 538 25.38 -18.94 4.59
C ALA A 538 26.57 -18.25 5.26
N ARG A 539 26.56 -16.92 5.36
CA ARG A 539 27.59 -16.15 6.06
C ARG A 539 27.64 -16.51 7.55
N HIS A 540 26.50 -16.53 8.23
CA HIS A 540 26.45 -16.92 9.65
C HIS A 540 26.89 -18.37 9.90
N ARG A 541 26.60 -19.29 8.97
CA ARG A 541 27.15 -20.66 9.04
C ARG A 541 28.67 -20.65 8.95
N ALA A 542 29.25 -19.93 7.98
CA ALA A 542 30.69 -19.83 7.82
C ALA A 542 31.39 -19.21 9.05
N GLU A 543 30.83 -18.15 9.63
CA GLU A 543 31.33 -17.52 10.86
C GLU A 543 31.33 -18.50 12.05
N ARG A 544 30.25 -19.29 12.20
CA ARG A 544 30.13 -20.32 13.25
C ARG A 544 31.13 -21.46 13.08
N ASP A 545 31.36 -21.90 11.85
CA ASP A 545 32.30 -22.99 11.57
C ASP A 545 33.75 -22.52 11.75
N THR A 546 34.05 -21.27 11.41
CA THR A 546 35.36 -20.66 11.64
C THR A 546 35.65 -20.50 13.14
N ALA A 547 34.65 -20.12 13.95
CA ALA A 547 34.77 -20.01 15.40
C ALA A 547 34.93 -21.38 16.13
N ARG A 548 34.63 -22.50 15.46
CA ARG A 548 34.80 -23.86 16.01
C ARG A 548 36.15 -24.49 15.72
N LEU A 549 36.96 -23.92 14.82
CA LEU A 549 38.32 -24.38 14.59
C LEU A 549 39.19 -23.90 15.75
N PRO A 550 39.81 -24.82 16.54
CA PRO A 550 40.73 -24.39 17.58
C PRO A 550 41.89 -23.64 16.92
N HIS A 551 42.28 -22.50 17.50
CA HIS A 551 43.56 -21.88 17.21
C HIS A 551 44.65 -22.93 17.48
N ALA A 552 45.09 -23.62 16.43
CA ALA A 552 46.36 -24.33 16.44
C ALA A 552 47.42 -23.24 16.61
N MET A 553 47.90 -23.09 17.85
CA MET A 553 49.06 -22.27 18.11
C MET A 553 50.23 -22.82 17.28
N PRO A 554 50.91 -21.99 16.47
CA PRO A 554 52.13 -22.42 15.82
C PRO A 554 53.18 -22.68 16.91
N ALA A 555 53.77 -23.87 16.88
CA ALA A 555 54.87 -24.30 17.74
C ALA A 555 56.18 -23.61 17.38
#